data_AF-A0A402BJU5-F1
#
_entry.id   AF-A0A402BJU5-F1
#
_cell.length_a   1.000
_cell.length_b   1.000
_cell.length_c   1.000
_cell.angle_alpha   90.00
_cell.angle_beta   90.00
_cell.angle_gamma   90.00
#
_symmetry.space_group_name_H-M   'P 1'
#
loop_
_entity.id
_entity.type
_entity.pdbx_description
1 polymer ?
#
loop_
_entity_poly.entity_id
_entity_poly.type
_entity_poly.pdbx_seq_one_letter_code
_entity_poly.pdbx_strand_id
1 'polypeptide(L)'
;MLFGPGRTSSTNPLNVLKNAQEHVLLIIDTNVDRVQKLASLLTLAGMRAIVTSTSYQAFDRYIKERFVPLAILVGQKEETTTPLFGRFMLRLNQELHYETPIVDLSSFFLNDGLILSAEAQTSSTRHVFSKSNAAVLRRIWQMMPSAAIPLQQAEKTIVMNTLPTYGFQPRVTRTKRSFSSHMYYQLKAAKQVIPAEQWDNLLRDVGLGQFSREENWPSAVDQFTIPPEYFSLLMHAVMYSNPRHPIQQIAHWADQVEADALQKAVLIFIMQQIPKIIGPDLTMRALLNILTNEVDSRRGEKLTEWKRLSDGSFIFVFYSNIFAYGTIGANQPLCGTWQSSFDLMLRLTKQQQQWDIREIECSSQTHTGHCVFKITPTRQK
;
A
#
# COMPACT_ATOMS: atom_id res chain seq x y z
N MET A 1 7.97 -15.11 28.31
CA MET A 1 7.93 -13.84 27.55
C MET A 1 7.53 -14.18 26.12
N LEU A 2 6.30 -13.89 25.73
CA LEU A 2 5.65 -14.40 24.50
C LEU A 2 6.15 -13.75 23.21
N PHE A 3 6.69 -12.54 23.32
CA PHE A 3 7.32 -11.79 22.25
C PHE A 3 8.55 -11.18 22.91
N GLY A 4 9.75 -11.40 22.36
CA GLY A 4 10.96 -10.73 22.89
C GLY A 4 10.78 -9.21 22.90
N PRO A 5 11.63 -8.45 23.60
CA PRO A 5 11.67 -7.00 23.45
C PRO A 5 12.11 -6.70 22.01
N GLY A 6 11.15 -6.70 21.09
CA GLY A 6 11.38 -6.27 19.73
C GLY A 6 11.82 -4.82 19.80
N ARG A 7 12.83 -4.45 19.01
CA ARG A 7 13.21 -3.04 18.84
C ARG A 7 11.96 -2.22 18.57
N THR A 8 11.82 -1.06 19.20
CA THR A 8 10.85 -0.05 18.80
C THR A 8 10.99 0.14 17.30
N SER A 9 10.03 -0.33 16.51
CA SER A 9 10.06 -0.04 15.08
C SER A 9 9.61 1.40 14.97
N SER A 10 10.57 2.33 14.97
CA SER A 10 10.37 3.56 14.21
C SER A 10 10.02 3.07 12.80
N THR A 11 8.76 3.18 12.42
CA THR A 11 8.32 2.92 11.05
C THR A 11 9.09 3.88 10.16
N ASN A 12 10.15 3.38 9.54
CA ASN A 12 11.01 4.15 8.67
C ASN A 12 10.79 3.68 7.23
N PRO A 13 9.67 4.09 6.60
CA PRO A 13 9.38 3.77 5.20
C PRO A 13 10.36 4.46 4.24
N LEU A 14 11.35 5.19 4.78
CA LEU A 14 12.53 5.63 4.02
C LEU A 14 13.12 4.48 3.22
N ASN A 15 13.09 3.22 3.67
CA ASN A 15 13.60 2.11 2.85
C ASN A 15 12.73 1.79 1.61
N VAL A 16 11.41 1.93 1.69
CA VAL A 16 10.49 1.68 0.56
C VAL A 16 10.64 2.77 -0.48
N LEU A 17 10.65 4.03 -0.02
CA LEU A 17 10.86 5.16 -0.91
C LEU A 17 12.27 5.22 -1.44
N LYS A 18 13.27 4.84 -0.64
CA LYS A 18 14.64 4.70 -1.11
C LYS A 18 14.71 3.68 -2.23
N ASN A 19 14.10 2.51 -2.06
CA ASN A 19 14.05 1.51 -3.14
C ASN A 19 13.35 2.04 -4.39
N ALA A 20 12.22 2.75 -4.24
CA ALA A 20 11.51 3.37 -5.34
C ALA A 20 12.30 4.53 -6.00
N GLN A 21 13.11 5.26 -5.22
CA GLN A 21 13.99 6.34 -5.69
C GLN A 21 15.22 5.80 -6.43
N GLU A 22 15.76 4.67 -5.98
CA GLU A 22 16.92 4.00 -6.58
C GLU A 22 16.51 3.22 -7.83
N HIS A 23 15.27 2.71 -7.89
CA HIS A 23 14.77 1.87 -8.98
C HIS A 23 13.62 2.55 -9.73
N VAL A 24 13.97 3.61 -10.47
CA VAL A 24 13.03 4.35 -11.32
C VAL A 24 13.04 3.78 -12.73
N LEU A 25 11.86 3.54 -13.30
CA LEU A 25 11.67 3.22 -14.71
C LEU A 25 10.84 4.31 -15.38
N LEU A 26 11.27 4.77 -16.56
CA LEU A 26 10.48 5.66 -17.40
C LEU A 26 9.68 4.82 -18.39
N ILE A 27 8.37 5.05 -18.47
CA ILE A 27 7.46 4.41 -19.43
C ILE A 27 6.98 5.46 -20.43
N ILE A 28 7.19 5.19 -21.72
CA ILE A 28 6.73 6.04 -22.83
C ILE A 28 5.85 5.20 -23.73
N ASP A 29 4.53 5.35 -23.59
CA ASP A 29 3.58 4.52 -24.32
C ASP A 29 2.17 5.16 -24.34
N THR A 30 1.54 5.10 -25.51
CA THR A 30 0.20 5.65 -25.75
C THR A 30 -0.91 4.68 -25.34
N ASN A 31 -0.60 3.39 -25.17
CA ASN A 31 -1.56 2.40 -24.69
C ASN A 31 -1.78 2.54 -23.17
N VAL A 32 -2.83 3.28 -22.79
CA VAL A 32 -3.15 3.58 -21.39
C VAL A 32 -3.30 2.31 -20.56
N ASP A 33 -4.02 1.31 -21.04
CA ASP A 33 -4.29 0.09 -20.26
C ASP A 33 -3.02 -0.70 -19.94
N ARG A 34 -2.14 -0.89 -20.93
CA ARG A 34 -0.86 -1.57 -20.75
C ARG A 34 0.02 -0.83 -19.75
N VAL A 35 0.08 0.49 -19.87
CA VAL A 35 0.92 1.34 -19.02
C VAL A 35 0.42 1.37 -17.59
N GLN A 36 -0.89 1.50 -17.36
CA GLN A 36 -1.45 1.52 -16.01
C GLN A 36 -1.25 0.17 -15.29
N LYS A 37 -1.39 -0.95 -16.01
CA LYS A 37 -1.09 -2.29 -15.47
C LYS A 37 0.39 -2.46 -15.13
N LEU A 38 1.29 -1.97 -16.00
CA LEU A 38 2.72 -2.05 -15.76
C LEU A 38 3.15 -1.17 -14.59
N ALA A 39 2.67 0.07 -14.54
CA ALA A 39 2.91 0.99 -13.44
C ALA A 39 2.46 0.38 -12.11
N SER A 40 1.24 -0.16 -12.07
CA SER A 40 0.73 -0.88 -10.90
C SER A 40 1.66 -2.03 -10.49
N LEU A 41 2.08 -2.88 -11.43
CA LEU A 41 2.96 -4.01 -11.17
C LEU A 41 4.32 -3.56 -10.60
N LEU A 42 4.91 -2.52 -11.18
CA LEU A 42 6.19 -1.97 -10.74
C LEU A 42 6.10 -1.36 -9.33
N THR A 43 5.05 -0.59 -9.06
CA THR A 43 4.79 0.01 -7.75
C THR A 43 4.61 -1.05 -6.66
N LEU A 44 3.84 -2.11 -6.94
CA LEU A 44 3.66 -3.22 -5.99
C LEU A 44 4.95 -4.01 -5.73
N ALA A 45 5.86 -4.03 -6.72
CA ALA A 45 7.20 -4.60 -6.60
C ALA A 45 8.23 -3.60 -5.99
N GLY A 46 7.79 -2.45 -5.49
CA GLY A 46 8.64 -1.49 -4.79
C GLY A 46 9.52 -0.63 -5.70
N MET A 47 9.26 -0.61 -7.00
CA MET A 47 9.92 0.26 -7.98
C MET A 47 9.05 1.50 -8.27
N ARG A 48 9.65 2.57 -8.79
CA ARG A 48 8.90 3.76 -9.23
C ARG A 48 8.75 3.75 -10.74
N ALA A 49 7.52 3.81 -11.23
CA ALA A 49 7.25 4.10 -12.62
C ALA A 49 7.06 5.61 -12.81
N ILE A 50 7.62 6.17 -13.87
CA ILE A 50 7.32 7.50 -14.37
C ILE A 50 6.59 7.30 -15.69
N VAL A 51 5.29 7.60 -15.73
CA VAL A 51 4.44 7.33 -16.88
C VAL A 51 4.29 8.57 -17.75
N THR A 52 4.54 8.42 -19.05
CA THR A 52 4.29 9.44 -20.08
C THR A 52 3.78 8.81 -21.37
N SER A 53 3.07 9.58 -22.20
CA SER A 53 2.51 9.06 -23.46
C SER A 53 3.42 9.31 -24.66
N THR A 54 4.32 10.29 -24.58
CA THR A 54 5.22 10.67 -25.68
C THR A 54 6.60 11.06 -25.17
N SER A 55 7.60 10.98 -26.04
CA SER A 55 8.96 11.46 -25.80
C SER A 55 9.03 12.93 -25.38
N TYR A 56 8.12 13.78 -25.88
CA TYR A 56 8.00 15.17 -25.46
C TYR A 56 7.61 15.31 -23.98
N GLN A 57 6.57 14.59 -23.55
CA GLN A 57 6.14 14.60 -22.17
C GLN A 57 7.21 14.03 -21.25
N ALA A 58 7.90 12.96 -21.68
CA ALA A 58 9.04 12.40 -20.96
C ALA A 58 10.14 13.44 -20.72
N PHE A 59 10.51 14.18 -21.76
CA PHE A 59 11.56 15.20 -21.66
C PHE A 59 11.15 16.38 -20.77
N ASP A 60 9.95 16.93 -20.95
CA ASP A 60 9.42 18.01 -20.10
C ASP A 60 9.37 17.58 -18.62
N ARG A 61 8.91 16.34 -18.37
CA ARG A 61 8.84 15.78 -17.03
C ARG A 61 10.21 15.57 -16.40
N TYR A 62 11.19 15.10 -17.18
CA TYR A 62 12.57 14.97 -16.72
C TYR A 62 13.17 16.32 -16.32
N ILE A 63 12.92 17.39 -17.08
CA ILE A 63 13.40 18.75 -16.74
C ILE A 63 12.81 19.22 -15.40
N LYS A 64 11.51 18.96 -15.17
CA LYS A 64 10.78 19.38 -13.96
C LYS A 64 11.14 18.57 -12.72
N GLU A 65 11.19 17.24 -12.84
CA GLU A 65 11.33 16.34 -11.69
C GLU A 65 12.75 15.80 -11.47
N ARG A 66 13.63 15.86 -12.49
CA ARG A 66 15.04 15.43 -12.43
C ARG A 66 15.23 14.00 -11.89
N PHE A 67 14.40 13.07 -12.35
CA PHE A 67 14.52 11.65 -11.99
C PHE A 67 15.65 10.94 -12.76
N VAL A 68 16.15 9.83 -12.21
CA VAL A 68 17.24 9.04 -12.79
C VAL A 68 16.70 7.66 -13.20
N PRO A 69 16.25 7.46 -14.45
CA PRO A 69 15.70 6.19 -14.89
C PRO A 69 16.82 5.15 -15.06
N LEU A 70 16.61 3.96 -14.51
CA LEU A 70 17.46 2.80 -14.75
C LEU A 70 17.14 2.09 -16.07
N ALA A 71 15.92 2.29 -16.59
CA ALA A 71 15.50 1.79 -17.90
C ALA A 71 14.39 2.66 -18.47
N ILE A 72 14.30 2.70 -19.80
CA ILE A 72 13.22 3.35 -20.55
C ILE A 72 12.43 2.27 -21.29
N LEU A 73 11.17 2.10 -20.90
CA LEU A 73 10.25 1.13 -21.50
C LEU A 73 9.40 1.85 -22.55
N VAL A 74 9.50 1.43 -23.81
CA VAL A 74 8.86 2.12 -24.93
C VAL A 74 7.81 1.23 -25.60
N GLY A 75 6.60 1.77 -25.74
CA GLY A 75 5.43 1.10 -26.32
C GLY A 75 5.41 1.02 -27.84
N GLN A 76 5.96 2.05 -28.50
CA GLN A 76 5.94 2.25 -29.94
C GLN A 76 7.36 2.56 -30.40
N LYS A 77 7.93 1.75 -31.30
CA LYS A 77 9.33 1.92 -31.73
C LYS A 77 9.57 3.27 -32.40
N GLU A 78 8.54 3.82 -33.03
CA GLU A 78 8.56 5.10 -33.72
C GLU A 78 8.99 6.24 -32.79
N GLU A 79 8.62 6.21 -31.51
CA GLU A 79 9.04 7.22 -30.51
C GLU A 79 10.57 7.31 -30.39
N THR A 80 11.27 6.16 -30.50
CA THR A 80 12.73 6.11 -30.38
C THR A 80 13.46 6.73 -31.57
N THR A 81 12.77 6.89 -32.70
CA THR A 81 13.34 7.46 -33.93
C THR A 81 13.16 8.98 -34.02
N THR A 82 12.42 9.58 -33.08
CA THR A 82 12.17 11.02 -33.10
C THR A 82 13.45 11.81 -32.74
N PRO A 83 13.72 12.95 -33.40
CA PRO A 83 14.88 13.79 -33.05
C PRO A 83 14.85 14.26 -31.59
N LEU A 84 13.65 14.44 -31.03
CA LEU A 84 13.47 14.84 -29.64
C LEU A 84 13.89 13.73 -28.67
N PHE A 85 13.54 12.47 -28.95
CA PHE A 85 14.00 11.34 -28.16
C PHE A 85 15.54 11.23 -28.19
N GLY A 86 16.16 11.42 -29.36
CA GLY A 86 17.62 11.47 -29.48
C GLY A 86 18.26 12.57 -28.61
N ARG A 87 17.68 13.78 -28.58
CA ARG A 87 18.13 14.87 -27.70
C ARG A 87 17.92 14.56 -26.22
N PHE A 88 16.79 13.96 -25.88
CA PHE A 88 16.50 13.53 -24.51
C PHE A 88 17.54 12.51 -24.04
N MET A 89 17.81 11.47 -24.84
CA MET A 89 18.81 10.44 -24.53
C MET A 89 20.22 11.03 -24.41
N LEU A 90 20.61 11.93 -25.31
CA LEU A 90 21.90 12.62 -25.23
C LEU A 90 22.04 13.37 -23.90
N ARG A 91 21.01 14.14 -23.53
CA ARG A 91 21.01 14.90 -22.27
C ARG A 91 21.06 13.98 -21.06
N LEU A 92 20.26 12.91 -21.08
CA LEU A 92 20.20 11.92 -20.01
C LEU A 92 21.55 11.25 -19.81
N ASN A 93 22.17 10.74 -20.88
CA ASN A 93 23.47 10.08 -20.80
C ASN A 93 24.60 11.04 -20.39
N GLN A 94 24.53 12.31 -20.79
CA GLN A 94 25.47 13.35 -20.35
C GLN A 94 25.37 13.64 -18.84
N GLU A 95 24.15 13.73 -18.29
CA GLU A 95 23.94 13.99 -16.87
C GLU A 95 24.21 12.75 -16.00
N LEU A 96 23.91 11.55 -16.50
CA LEU A 96 23.97 10.32 -15.71
C LEU A 96 25.31 9.57 -15.83
N HIS A 97 26.12 9.88 -16.84
CA HIS A 97 27.38 9.20 -17.13
C HIS A 97 27.26 7.68 -17.39
N TYR A 98 26.07 7.21 -17.79
CA TYR A 98 25.84 5.84 -18.27
C TYR A 98 24.78 5.83 -19.38
N GLU A 99 24.79 4.78 -20.21
CA GLU A 99 23.77 4.57 -21.22
C GLU A 99 22.53 3.94 -20.58
N THR A 100 21.40 4.65 -20.60
CA THR A 100 20.15 4.11 -20.07
C THR A 100 19.56 3.09 -21.04
N PRO A 101 19.34 1.83 -20.62
CA PRO A 101 18.82 0.78 -21.49
C PRO A 101 17.38 1.09 -21.95
N ILE A 102 17.12 0.86 -23.24
CA ILE A 102 15.80 1.01 -23.86
C ILE A 102 15.21 -0.39 -24.08
N VAL A 103 13.98 -0.59 -23.64
CA VAL A 103 13.30 -1.90 -23.68
C VAL A 103 11.97 -1.76 -24.40
N ASP A 104 11.75 -2.64 -25.37
CA ASP A 104 10.50 -2.70 -26.13
C ASP A 104 9.37 -3.39 -25.33
N LEU A 105 8.28 -2.65 -25.10
CA LEU A 105 7.11 -3.12 -24.37
C LEU A 105 6.27 -4.16 -25.11
N SER A 106 6.40 -4.26 -26.43
CA SER A 106 5.67 -5.28 -27.24
C SER A 106 5.94 -6.70 -26.77
N SER A 107 7.06 -6.89 -26.08
CA SER A 107 7.53 -8.17 -25.59
C SER A 107 7.04 -8.50 -24.16
N PHE A 108 6.26 -7.63 -23.52
CA PHE A 108 5.63 -7.88 -22.22
C PHE A 108 4.16 -8.22 -22.38
N PHE A 109 3.77 -9.39 -21.88
CA PHE A 109 2.38 -9.82 -21.85
C PHE A 109 1.81 -9.62 -20.43
N LEU A 110 1.04 -8.55 -20.24
CA LEU A 110 0.33 -8.27 -19.00
C LEU A 110 -1.09 -8.84 -19.11
N ASN A 111 -1.46 -9.71 -18.19
CA ASN A 111 -2.79 -10.31 -18.18
C ASN A 111 -3.83 -9.30 -17.62
N ASP A 112 -5.09 -9.42 -18.04
CA ASP A 112 -6.20 -8.56 -17.61
C ASP A 112 -6.73 -8.88 -16.21
N GLY A 113 -6.16 -9.91 -15.57
CA GLY A 113 -6.53 -10.36 -14.24
C GLY A 113 -5.96 -9.53 -13.08
N LEU A 114 -6.27 -9.97 -11.86
CA LEU A 114 -5.67 -9.43 -10.63
C LEU A 114 -4.15 -9.50 -10.68
N ILE A 115 -3.48 -8.45 -10.20
CA ILE A 115 -2.01 -8.44 -10.18
C ILE A 115 -1.48 -9.47 -9.17
N LEU A 116 -2.16 -9.55 -8.02
CA LEU A 116 -1.91 -10.48 -6.95
C LEU A 116 -2.98 -11.58 -6.93
N SER A 117 -2.56 -12.82 -6.75
CA SER A 117 -3.43 -13.99 -6.59
C SER A 117 -3.14 -14.68 -5.26
N ALA A 118 -4.19 -15.10 -4.56
CA ALA A 118 -4.05 -16.12 -3.52
C ALA A 118 -3.90 -17.50 -4.18
N GLU A 119 -2.82 -18.23 -3.87
CA GLU A 119 -2.61 -19.59 -4.41
C GLU A 119 -3.49 -20.60 -3.66
N ALA A 120 -4.52 -21.11 -4.33
CA ALA A 120 -5.44 -22.09 -3.75
C ALA A 120 -4.80 -23.48 -3.50
N GLN A 121 -3.68 -23.80 -4.17
CA GLN A 121 -3.12 -25.15 -4.24
C GLN A 121 -1.91 -25.39 -3.31
N THR A 122 -1.31 -24.35 -2.74
CA THR A 122 -0.04 -24.42 -1.96
C THR A 122 -0.16 -23.86 -0.55
N SER A 123 -0.94 -22.79 -0.34
CA SER A 123 -1.33 -22.29 0.98
C SER A 123 -2.46 -21.27 0.84
N SER A 124 -3.62 -21.54 1.42
CA SER A 124 -4.82 -20.66 1.41
C SER A 124 -4.64 -19.31 2.11
N THR A 125 -3.40 -18.92 2.44
CA THR A 125 -3.04 -17.80 3.32
C THR A 125 -2.01 -16.82 2.72
N ARG A 126 -1.52 -17.08 1.50
CA ARG A 126 -0.41 -16.32 0.89
C ARG A 126 -0.83 -15.64 -0.42
N HIS A 127 -0.50 -14.36 -0.55
CA HIS A 127 -0.68 -13.61 -1.80
C HIS A 127 0.63 -13.59 -2.60
N VAL A 128 0.56 -14.00 -3.86
CA VAL A 128 1.69 -14.02 -4.78
C VAL A 128 1.36 -13.26 -6.05
N PHE A 129 2.37 -12.78 -6.76
CA PHE A 129 2.17 -12.32 -8.14
C PHE A 129 1.67 -13.47 -9.01
N SER A 130 0.72 -13.19 -9.90
CA SER A 130 0.30 -14.18 -10.90
C SER A 130 1.51 -14.65 -11.71
N LYS A 131 1.48 -15.89 -12.23
CA LYS A 131 2.61 -16.46 -12.99
C LYS A 131 3.03 -15.56 -14.17
N SER A 132 2.08 -14.93 -14.86
CA SER A 132 2.35 -14.00 -15.95
C SER A 132 3.07 -12.73 -15.47
N ASN A 133 2.59 -12.13 -14.38
CA ASN A 133 3.19 -10.90 -13.84
C ASN A 133 4.56 -11.17 -13.21
N ALA A 134 4.73 -12.33 -12.57
CA ALA A 134 6.02 -12.80 -12.09
C ALA A 134 7.04 -12.96 -13.22
N ALA A 135 6.63 -13.44 -14.40
CA ALA A 135 7.51 -13.55 -15.57
C ALA A 135 7.95 -12.17 -16.07
N VAL A 136 7.03 -11.20 -16.11
CA VAL A 136 7.35 -9.79 -16.43
C VAL A 136 8.37 -9.22 -15.45
N LEU A 137 8.15 -9.35 -14.14
CA LEU A 137 9.07 -8.86 -13.11
C LEU A 137 10.45 -9.50 -13.23
N ARG A 138 10.54 -10.82 -13.43
CA ARG A 138 11.84 -11.50 -13.61
C ARG A 138 12.63 -10.94 -14.78
N ARG A 139 11.96 -10.60 -15.88
CA ARG A 139 12.63 -9.99 -17.03
C ARG A 139 13.13 -8.59 -16.72
N ILE A 140 12.36 -7.80 -15.97
CA ILE A 140 12.78 -6.48 -15.49
C ILE A 140 14.00 -6.61 -14.57
N TRP A 141 14.02 -7.60 -13.68
CA TRP A 141 15.15 -7.86 -12.79
C TRP A 141 16.38 -8.45 -13.45
N GLN A 142 16.24 -9.14 -14.59
CA GLN A 142 17.41 -9.52 -15.39
C GLN A 142 18.17 -8.29 -15.90
N MET A 143 17.45 -7.20 -16.18
CA MET A 143 18.05 -5.92 -16.60
C MET A 143 18.50 -5.09 -15.39
N MET A 144 17.84 -5.25 -14.23
CA MET A 144 18.13 -4.53 -13.00
C MET A 144 18.13 -5.47 -11.80
N PRO A 145 19.21 -6.24 -11.59
CA PRO A 145 19.26 -7.24 -10.52
C PRO A 145 19.12 -6.64 -9.11
N SER A 146 19.53 -5.39 -8.92
CA SER A 146 19.40 -4.68 -7.64
C SER A 146 17.95 -4.42 -7.22
N ALA A 147 17.02 -4.37 -8.18
CA ALA A 147 15.59 -4.19 -7.94
C ALA A 147 14.87 -5.50 -7.59
N ALA A 148 15.57 -6.64 -7.63
CA ALA A 148 14.97 -7.95 -7.46
C ALA A 148 14.52 -8.17 -6.00
N ILE A 149 13.28 -8.60 -5.84
CA ILE A 149 12.72 -9.03 -4.56
C ILE A 149 12.34 -10.51 -4.60
N PRO A 150 12.40 -11.24 -3.47
CA PRO A 150 11.91 -12.61 -3.42
C PRO A 150 10.41 -12.68 -3.79
N LEU A 151 10.11 -13.37 -4.90
CA LEU A 151 8.71 -13.65 -5.30
C LEU A 151 8.07 -14.76 -4.46
N GLN A 152 8.85 -15.47 -3.65
CA GLN A 152 8.41 -16.52 -2.73
C GLN A 152 8.66 -16.06 -1.29
N GLN A 153 7.61 -16.18 -0.46
CA GLN A 153 7.51 -15.59 0.89
C GLN A 153 8.34 -16.28 1.97
N ALA A 154 8.53 -15.54 3.07
CA ALA A 154 9.20 -15.96 4.29
C ALA A 154 8.69 -17.31 4.84
N GLU A 155 9.62 -18.23 5.04
CA GLU A 155 9.39 -19.45 5.81
C GLU A 155 9.43 -19.11 7.30
N LYS A 156 8.23 -18.95 7.88
CA LYS A 156 7.88 -18.80 9.31
C LYS A 156 7.40 -17.40 9.71
N THR A 157 6.09 -17.28 9.99
CA THR A 157 5.44 -16.03 10.40
C THR A 157 4.62 -16.25 11.68
N ILE A 158 4.44 -15.19 12.47
CA ILE A 158 3.65 -15.17 13.71
C ILE A 158 2.20 -15.58 13.40
N VAL A 159 1.59 -15.02 12.35
CA VAL A 159 0.19 -15.32 12.01
C VAL A 159 0.00 -16.78 11.59
N MET A 160 0.98 -17.40 10.92
CA MET A 160 0.86 -18.77 10.42
C MET A 160 1.32 -19.83 11.42
N ASN A 161 2.25 -19.49 12.31
CA ASN A 161 2.87 -20.48 13.19
C ASN A 161 2.50 -20.31 14.66
N THR A 162 2.47 -19.06 15.14
CA THR A 162 2.31 -18.76 16.57
C THR A 162 0.85 -18.52 16.90
N LEU A 163 0.13 -17.67 16.17
CA LEU A 163 -1.27 -17.34 16.49
C LEU A 163 -2.23 -18.55 16.43
N PRO A 164 -2.04 -19.57 15.56
CA PRO A 164 -2.89 -20.76 15.57
C PRO A 164 -2.88 -21.53 16.89
N THR A 165 -1.75 -21.53 17.62
CA THR A 165 -1.68 -22.17 18.95
C THR A 165 -2.49 -21.41 20.00
N TYR A 166 -2.87 -20.16 19.73
CA TYR A 166 -3.78 -19.34 20.55
C TYR A 166 -5.21 -19.31 19.96
N GLY A 167 -5.51 -20.22 19.03
CA GLY A 167 -6.81 -20.40 18.43
C GLY A 167 -7.23 -19.30 17.45
N PHE A 168 -6.29 -18.50 16.94
CA PHE A 168 -6.56 -17.71 15.74
C PHE A 168 -6.55 -18.63 14.52
N GLN A 169 -7.33 -18.30 13.50
CA GLN A 169 -7.34 -19.07 12.26
C GLN A 169 -7.06 -18.10 11.12
N PRO A 170 -5.88 -18.19 10.45
CA PRO A 170 -5.58 -17.37 9.29
C PRO A 170 -6.68 -17.45 8.23
N ARG A 171 -7.08 -16.30 7.67
CA ARG A 171 -8.12 -16.20 6.65
C ARG A 171 -7.61 -15.43 5.46
N VAL A 172 -8.02 -15.84 4.27
CA VAL A 172 -7.86 -15.03 3.05
C VAL A 172 -9.23 -14.68 2.51
N THR A 173 -9.33 -13.44 2.05
CA THR A 173 -10.52 -12.88 1.44
C THR A 173 -10.99 -13.78 0.29
N ARG A 174 -12.25 -14.21 0.34
CA ARG A 174 -12.85 -15.04 -0.74
C ARG A 174 -13.15 -14.15 -1.94
N THR A 175 -13.71 -13.00 -1.64
CA THR A 175 -13.99 -11.93 -2.57
C THR A 175 -12.71 -11.10 -2.70
N LYS A 176 -12.01 -11.24 -3.82
CA LYS A 176 -10.72 -10.57 -4.08
C LYS A 176 -10.90 -9.10 -4.47
N ARG A 177 -11.89 -8.41 -3.88
CA ARG A 177 -12.28 -7.03 -4.18
C ARG A 177 -12.60 -6.27 -2.86
N SER A 178 -13.00 -5.01 -2.98
CA SER A 178 -13.44 -4.11 -1.91
C SER A 178 -14.63 -3.30 -2.40
N PHE A 179 -15.35 -2.65 -1.48
CA PHE A 179 -16.40 -1.70 -1.85
C PHE A 179 -15.87 -0.46 -2.58
N SER A 180 -16.61 -0.04 -3.60
CA SER A 180 -16.44 1.21 -4.36
C SER A 180 -16.47 2.45 -3.48
N SER A 181 -17.41 2.51 -2.52
CA SER A 181 -17.54 3.64 -1.59
C SER A 181 -16.26 3.85 -0.79
N HIS A 182 -15.62 2.77 -0.35
CA HIS A 182 -14.38 2.86 0.42
C HIS A 182 -13.28 3.50 -0.43
N MET A 183 -13.11 3.06 -1.68
CA MET A 183 -12.13 3.69 -2.58
C MET A 183 -12.47 5.14 -2.89
N TYR A 184 -13.76 5.48 -3.04
CA TYR A 184 -14.21 6.85 -3.23
C TYR A 184 -13.75 7.78 -2.09
N TYR A 185 -14.00 7.39 -0.83
CA TYR A 185 -13.57 8.19 0.31
C TYR A 185 -12.05 8.26 0.47
N GLN A 186 -11.34 7.18 0.11
CA GLN A 186 -9.88 7.18 0.10
C GLN A 186 -9.30 8.15 -0.94
N LEU A 187 -9.88 8.19 -2.15
CA LEU A 187 -9.51 9.14 -3.20
C LEU A 187 -9.83 10.59 -2.81
N LYS A 188 -11.01 10.81 -2.23
CA LYS A 188 -11.42 12.13 -1.71
C LYS A 188 -10.43 12.67 -0.68
N ALA A 189 -10.06 11.84 0.29
CA ALA A 189 -9.05 12.18 1.28
C ALA A 189 -7.66 12.40 0.65
N ALA A 190 -7.27 11.54 -0.30
CA ALA A 190 -5.98 11.68 -1.00
C ALA A 190 -5.89 13.01 -1.77
N LYS A 191 -7.00 13.44 -2.39
CA LYS A 191 -7.08 14.69 -3.16
C LYS A 191 -6.83 15.93 -2.29
N GLN A 192 -7.12 15.86 -1.00
CA GLN A 192 -6.88 16.96 -0.06
C GLN A 192 -5.41 17.06 0.39
N VAL A 193 -4.66 15.96 0.33
CA VAL A 193 -3.28 15.90 0.85
C VAL A 193 -2.23 15.93 -0.26
N ILE A 194 -2.55 15.41 -1.45
CA ILE A 194 -1.66 15.43 -2.61
C ILE A 194 -1.78 16.81 -3.28
N PRO A 195 -0.67 17.52 -3.53
CA PRO A 195 -0.71 18.81 -4.23
C PRO A 195 -1.38 18.70 -5.60
N ALA A 196 -2.19 19.71 -5.94
CA ALA A 196 -3.06 19.68 -7.12
C ALA A 196 -2.27 19.49 -8.43
N GLU A 197 -1.08 20.07 -8.52
CA GLU A 197 -0.19 19.99 -9.67
C GLU A 197 0.48 18.61 -9.84
N GLN A 198 0.49 17.78 -8.80
CA GLN A 198 1.09 16.43 -8.82
C GLN A 198 0.06 15.32 -8.99
N TRP A 199 -1.22 15.60 -8.68
CA TRP A 199 -2.31 14.62 -8.63
C TRP A 199 -2.38 13.68 -9.84
N ASP A 200 -2.47 14.25 -11.05
CA ASP A 200 -2.63 13.46 -12.26
C ASP A 200 -1.40 12.58 -12.56
N ASN A 201 -0.21 13.14 -12.38
CA ASN A 201 1.04 12.45 -12.63
C ASN A 201 1.26 11.30 -11.64
N LEU A 202 1.05 11.56 -10.35
CA LEU A 202 1.24 10.56 -9.30
C LEU A 202 0.25 9.41 -9.41
N LEU A 203 -1.03 9.67 -9.72
CA LEU A 203 -1.99 8.59 -9.94
C LEU A 203 -1.63 7.74 -11.15
N ARG A 204 -1.16 8.34 -12.25
CA ARG A 204 -0.70 7.58 -13.42
C ARG A 204 0.54 6.74 -13.12
N ASP A 205 1.48 7.28 -12.35
CA ASP A 205 2.73 6.61 -11.97
C ASP A 205 2.52 5.37 -11.10
N VAL A 206 1.46 5.35 -10.30
CA VAL A 206 1.11 4.18 -9.49
C VAL A 206 0.08 3.27 -10.17
N GLY A 207 -0.34 3.57 -11.40
CA GLY A 207 -1.30 2.75 -12.14
C GLY A 207 -2.77 2.96 -11.77
N LEU A 208 -3.09 4.12 -11.19
CA LEU A 208 -4.45 4.59 -10.84
C LEU A 208 -4.92 5.76 -11.72
N GLY A 209 -4.32 5.94 -12.90
CA GLY A 209 -4.61 7.06 -13.80
C GLY A 209 -6.07 7.20 -14.21
N GLN A 210 -6.86 6.11 -14.19
CA GLN A 210 -8.30 6.15 -14.41
C GLN A 210 -9.03 7.03 -13.38
N PHE A 211 -8.51 7.16 -12.16
CA PHE A 211 -9.09 7.97 -11.09
C PHE A 211 -8.53 9.39 -11.02
N SER A 212 -7.77 9.83 -12.03
CA SER A 212 -7.20 11.18 -12.04
C SER A 212 -8.28 12.26 -12.10
N ARG A 213 -9.45 11.94 -12.66
CA ARG A 213 -10.61 12.83 -12.73
C ARG A 213 -11.72 12.33 -11.82
N GLU A 214 -12.37 13.25 -11.11
CA GLU A 214 -13.46 12.97 -10.18
C GLU A 214 -14.67 12.30 -10.86
N GLU A 215 -14.94 12.66 -12.12
CA GLU A 215 -15.99 12.03 -12.95
C GLU A 215 -15.80 10.52 -13.14
N ASN A 216 -14.58 10.01 -13.00
CA ASN A 216 -14.23 8.60 -13.12
C ASN A 216 -14.07 7.90 -11.77
N TRP A 217 -14.33 8.60 -10.65
CA TRP A 217 -14.24 7.99 -9.34
C TRP A 217 -15.30 6.90 -9.16
N PRO A 218 -15.00 5.85 -8.38
CA PRO A 218 -15.98 4.81 -8.12
C PRO A 218 -17.18 5.38 -7.36
N SER A 219 -18.35 4.76 -7.57
CA SER A 219 -19.58 5.22 -6.90
C SER A 219 -19.44 5.19 -5.37
N ALA A 220 -20.01 6.20 -4.71
CA ALA A 220 -20.18 6.21 -3.26
C ALA A 220 -21.19 5.15 -2.76
N VAL A 221 -21.92 4.51 -3.67
CA VAL A 221 -22.78 3.35 -3.37
C VAL A 221 -21.94 2.08 -3.34
N ASP A 222 -22.17 1.23 -2.35
CA ASP A 222 -21.42 -0.01 -2.13
C ASP A 222 -21.59 -1.03 -3.27
N GLN A 223 -20.53 -1.22 -4.06
CA GLN A 223 -20.38 -2.28 -5.05
C GLN A 223 -19.02 -2.96 -4.87
N PHE A 224 -18.99 -4.30 -4.93
CA PHE A 224 -17.79 -5.08 -4.61
C PHE A 224 -16.85 -5.25 -5.81
N THR A 225 -16.34 -4.14 -6.35
CA THR A 225 -15.67 -4.10 -7.66
C THR A 225 -14.20 -3.68 -7.60
N ILE A 226 -13.74 -3.11 -6.49
CA ILE A 226 -12.40 -2.49 -6.43
C ILE A 226 -11.32 -3.54 -6.15
N PRO A 227 -10.26 -3.66 -6.98
CA PRO A 227 -9.10 -4.47 -6.64
C PRO A 227 -8.46 -4.03 -5.31
N PRO A 228 -8.19 -4.94 -4.36
CA PRO A 228 -7.64 -4.56 -3.06
C PRO A 228 -6.23 -3.95 -3.16
N GLU A 229 -5.47 -4.28 -4.20
CA GLU A 229 -4.16 -3.68 -4.46
C GLU A 229 -4.22 -2.15 -4.70
N TYR A 230 -5.37 -1.61 -5.13
CA TYR A 230 -5.51 -0.18 -5.41
C TYR A 230 -5.31 0.69 -4.18
N PHE A 231 -5.61 0.17 -2.98
CA PHE A 231 -5.38 0.90 -1.73
C PHE A 231 -3.90 1.07 -1.45
N SER A 232 -3.08 0.03 -1.71
CA SER A 232 -1.62 0.16 -1.62
C SER A 232 -1.05 1.06 -2.71
N LEU A 233 -1.57 1.01 -3.95
CA LEU A 233 -1.14 1.93 -5.01
C LEU A 233 -1.41 3.38 -4.63
N LEU A 234 -2.60 3.68 -4.08
CA LEU A 234 -2.96 5.02 -3.62
C LEU A 234 -2.06 5.48 -2.46
N MET A 235 -1.74 4.58 -1.53
CA MET A 235 -0.79 4.86 -0.45
C MET A 235 0.58 5.28 -1.01
N HIS A 236 1.09 4.61 -2.06
CA HIS A 236 2.34 5.02 -2.71
C HIS A 236 2.24 6.39 -3.35
N ALA A 237 1.13 6.71 -4.03
CA ALA A 237 0.90 8.04 -4.59
C ALA A 237 0.96 9.13 -3.50
N VAL A 238 0.32 8.89 -2.35
CA VAL A 238 0.39 9.76 -1.17
C VAL A 238 1.82 9.89 -0.65
N MET A 239 2.57 8.79 -0.55
CA MET A 239 3.97 8.85 -0.10
C MET A 239 4.87 9.60 -1.07
N TYR A 240 4.66 9.45 -2.37
CA TYR A 240 5.43 10.13 -3.41
C TYR A 240 5.13 11.62 -3.50
N SER A 241 3.97 12.08 -3.01
CA SER A 241 3.64 13.52 -2.99
C SER A 241 4.48 14.30 -1.95
N ASN A 242 5.05 13.61 -0.96
CA ASN A 242 5.97 14.20 0.01
C ASN A 242 7.06 13.20 0.42
N PRO A 243 8.07 12.96 -0.46
CA PRO A 243 9.06 11.92 -0.24
C PRO A 243 10.02 12.23 0.92
N ARG A 244 10.06 13.48 1.41
CA ARG A 244 10.86 13.87 2.58
C ARG A 244 10.19 13.46 3.89
N HIS A 245 8.85 13.47 3.94
CA HIS A 245 8.07 13.16 5.14
C HIS A 245 6.91 12.19 4.88
N PRO A 246 7.18 11.01 4.32
CA PRO A 246 6.13 10.11 3.83
C PRO A 246 5.22 9.53 4.93
N ILE A 247 5.75 9.26 6.13
CA ILE A 247 4.91 8.82 7.26
C ILE A 247 3.93 9.89 7.68
N GLN A 248 4.41 11.13 7.77
CA GLN A 248 3.55 12.25 8.15
C GLN A 248 2.47 12.45 7.09
N GLN A 249 2.82 12.26 5.81
CA GLN A 249 1.88 12.35 4.70
C GLN A 249 0.81 11.24 4.74
N ILE A 250 1.20 9.99 5.01
CA ILE A 250 0.24 8.87 5.20
C ILE A 250 -0.64 9.13 6.42
N ALA A 251 -0.08 9.60 7.53
CA ALA A 251 -0.85 9.90 8.73
C ALA A 251 -1.86 11.03 8.47
N HIS A 252 -1.46 12.07 7.75
CA HIS A 252 -2.35 13.16 7.36
C HIS A 252 -3.47 12.67 6.44
N TRP A 253 -3.16 11.82 5.47
CA TRP A 253 -4.16 11.17 4.61
C TRP A 253 -5.15 10.33 5.43
N ALA A 254 -4.65 9.48 6.32
CA ALA A 254 -5.49 8.63 7.17
C ALA A 254 -6.40 9.46 8.07
N ASP A 255 -5.90 10.56 8.64
CA ASP A 255 -6.70 11.51 9.43
C ASP A 255 -7.85 12.10 8.59
N GLN A 256 -7.64 12.41 7.30
CA GLN A 256 -8.71 12.89 6.41
C GLN A 256 -9.75 11.80 6.09
N VAL A 257 -9.31 10.58 5.82
CA VAL A 257 -10.20 9.42 5.59
C VAL A 257 -11.11 9.22 6.79
N GLU A 258 -10.52 9.22 7.98
CA GLU A 258 -11.26 9.02 9.21
C GLU A 258 -12.15 10.21 9.53
N ALA A 259 -11.73 11.46 9.29
CA ALA A 259 -12.58 12.63 9.47
C ALA A 259 -13.86 12.55 8.61
N ASP A 260 -13.74 12.11 7.35
CA ASP A 260 -14.88 11.89 6.46
C ASP A 260 -15.74 10.69 6.92
N ALA A 261 -15.14 9.60 7.40
CA ALA A 261 -15.86 8.43 7.89
C ALA A 261 -16.58 8.69 9.24
N LEU A 262 -15.97 9.52 10.10
CA LEU A 262 -16.41 9.90 11.44
C LEU A 262 -17.44 11.03 11.44
N GLN A 263 -17.77 11.63 10.28
CA GLN A 263 -18.96 12.50 10.15
C GLN A 263 -20.28 11.77 10.50
N LYS A 264 -20.27 10.45 10.70
CA LYS A 264 -21.31 9.73 11.43
C LYS A 264 -21.25 10.14 12.92
N ALA A 265 -21.81 11.30 13.27
CA ALA A 265 -21.83 11.88 14.62
C ALA A 265 -22.23 10.89 15.74
N VAL A 266 -23.05 9.89 15.40
CA VAL A 266 -23.47 8.79 16.29
C VAL A 266 -22.29 7.92 16.74
N LEU A 267 -21.33 7.61 15.84
CA LEU A 267 -20.19 6.75 16.16
C LEU A 267 -19.23 7.46 17.13
N ILE A 268 -18.91 8.72 16.84
CA ILE A 268 -18.10 9.57 17.75
C ILE A 268 -18.79 9.67 19.11
N PHE A 269 -20.09 9.94 19.14
CA PHE A 269 -20.84 10.05 20.38
C PHE A 269 -20.76 8.77 21.21
N ILE A 270 -21.01 7.61 20.60
CA ILE A 270 -20.91 6.31 21.28
C ILE A 270 -19.48 6.09 21.81
N MET A 271 -18.46 6.31 20.98
CA MET A 271 -17.06 6.13 21.38
C MET A 271 -16.65 7.04 22.55
N GLN A 272 -17.20 8.27 22.62
CA GLN A 272 -16.91 9.21 23.70
C GLN A 272 -17.65 8.92 25.01
N GLN A 273 -18.78 8.20 24.98
CA GLN A 273 -19.49 7.82 26.20
C GLN A 273 -18.93 6.54 26.85
N ILE A 274 -18.34 5.63 26.07
CA ILE A 274 -17.80 4.35 26.57
C ILE A 274 -16.81 4.55 27.75
N PRO A 275 -15.76 5.39 27.66
CA PRO A 275 -14.75 5.51 28.72
C PRO A 275 -15.27 6.05 30.05
N LYS A 276 -16.43 6.71 30.06
CA LYS A 276 -17.01 7.32 31.27
C LYS A 276 -17.71 6.32 32.17
N ILE A 277 -18.01 5.13 31.65
CA ILE A 277 -18.91 4.17 32.30
C ILE A 277 -18.15 2.88 32.68
N ILE A 278 -17.04 2.57 32.01
CA ILE A 278 -16.30 1.31 32.18
C ILE A 278 -14.79 1.56 32.20
N GLY A 279 -14.03 0.75 32.96
CA GLY A 279 -12.58 0.90 33.09
C GLY A 279 -11.80 0.73 31.76
N PRO A 280 -10.48 1.02 31.76
CA PRO A 280 -9.64 0.99 30.56
C PRO A 280 -9.75 -0.29 29.72
N ASP A 281 -9.71 -1.45 30.38
CA ASP A 281 -9.76 -2.77 29.73
C ASP A 281 -11.06 -2.99 28.95
N LEU A 282 -12.20 -2.69 29.58
CA LEU A 282 -13.51 -2.84 28.98
C LEU A 282 -13.73 -1.81 27.86
N THR A 283 -13.20 -0.60 28.03
CA THR A 283 -13.17 0.42 26.99
C THR A 283 -12.44 -0.08 25.76
N MET A 284 -11.23 -0.63 25.91
CA MET A 284 -10.46 -1.18 24.80
C MET A 284 -11.22 -2.31 24.08
N ARG A 285 -11.83 -3.26 24.82
CA ARG A 285 -12.65 -4.32 24.21
C ARG A 285 -13.79 -3.78 23.35
N ALA A 286 -14.50 -2.77 23.86
CA ALA A 286 -15.60 -2.15 23.13
C ALA A 286 -15.09 -1.47 21.85
N LEU A 287 -13.96 -0.77 21.93
CA LEU A 287 -13.33 -0.13 20.79
C LEU A 287 -12.87 -1.12 19.72
N LEU A 288 -12.22 -2.22 20.12
CA LEU A 288 -11.80 -3.27 19.18
C LEU A 288 -13.00 -3.95 18.51
N ASN A 289 -14.12 -4.14 19.22
CA ASN A 289 -15.36 -4.66 18.63
C ASN A 289 -15.96 -3.70 17.59
N ILE A 290 -16.00 -2.40 17.89
CA ILE A 290 -16.48 -1.39 16.94
C ILE A 290 -15.61 -1.40 15.68
N LEU A 291 -14.28 -1.38 15.85
CA LEU A 291 -13.34 -1.43 14.73
C LEU A 291 -13.49 -2.70 13.91
N THR A 292 -13.59 -3.87 14.56
CA THR A 292 -13.81 -5.17 13.90
C THR A 292 -15.06 -5.12 13.03
N ASN A 293 -16.18 -4.67 13.60
CA ASN A 293 -17.46 -4.62 12.89
C ASN A 293 -17.43 -3.64 11.70
N GLU A 294 -16.84 -2.45 11.88
CA GLU A 294 -16.75 -1.46 10.81
C GLU A 294 -15.86 -1.95 9.66
N VAL A 295 -14.69 -2.52 9.98
CA VAL A 295 -13.76 -3.05 8.98
C VAL A 295 -14.36 -4.25 8.26
N ASP A 296 -14.89 -5.24 8.99
CA ASP A 296 -15.50 -6.42 8.39
C ASP A 296 -16.74 -6.08 7.55
N SER A 297 -17.55 -5.12 8.00
CA SER A 297 -18.68 -4.59 7.24
C SER A 297 -18.21 -4.02 5.91
N ARG A 298 -17.22 -3.10 5.91
CA ARG A 298 -16.64 -2.52 4.68
C ARG A 298 -15.93 -3.53 3.78
N ARG A 299 -15.53 -4.67 4.32
CA ARG A 299 -14.91 -5.77 3.57
C ARG A 299 -15.92 -6.80 3.08
N GLY A 300 -17.17 -6.77 3.56
CA GLY A 300 -18.18 -7.77 3.28
C GLY A 300 -17.85 -9.17 3.81
N GLU A 301 -16.81 -9.29 4.63
CA GLU A 301 -16.26 -10.56 5.12
C GLU A 301 -15.61 -10.39 6.50
N LYS A 302 -15.64 -11.46 7.31
CA LYS A 302 -15.01 -11.47 8.63
C LYS A 302 -13.48 -11.62 8.55
N LEU A 303 -12.80 -10.50 8.32
CA LEU A 303 -11.35 -10.41 8.09
C LEU A 303 -10.58 -9.77 9.24
N THR A 304 -11.23 -9.51 10.37
CA THR A 304 -10.56 -9.07 11.58
C THR A 304 -10.84 -10.01 12.75
N GLU A 305 -9.90 -10.07 13.68
CA GLU A 305 -10.04 -10.86 14.91
C GLU A 305 -9.15 -10.29 16.00
N TRP A 306 -9.64 -10.27 17.24
CA TRP A 306 -8.84 -9.88 18.39
C TRP A 306 -9.07 -10.80 19.57
N LYS A 307 -8.05 -10.92 20.42
CA LYS A 307 -8.12 -11.64 21.69
C LYS A 307 -7.34 -10.91 22.77
N ARG A 308 -7.84 -11.01 24.00
CA ARG A 308 -7.12 -10.58 25.20
C ARG A 308 -6.23 -11.71 25.70
N LEU A 309 -4.99 -11.38 26.03
CA LEU A 309 -4.00 -12.29 26.62
C LEU A 309 -4.10 -12.31 28.14
N SER A 310 -3.46 -13.30 28.77
CA SER A 310 -3.43 -13.44 30.23
C SER A 310 -2.71 -12.29 30.93
N ASP A 311 -1.75 -11.64 30.25
CA ASP A 311 -0.99 -10.49 30.78
C ASP A 311 -1.73 -9.15 30.65
N GLY A 312 -3.00 -9.17 30.20
CA GLY A 312 -3.81 -7.98 30.00
C GLY A 312 -3.58 -7.26 28.66
N SER A 313 -2.64 -7.72 27.84
CA SER A 313 -2.46 -7.23 26.47
C SER A 313 -3.57 -7.74 25.54
N PHE A 314 -3.71 -7.12 24.37
CA PHE A 314 -4.54 -7.61 23.28
C PHE A 314 -3.69 -7.92 22.05
N ILE A 315 -4.11 -8.92 21.29
CA ILE A 315 -3.64 -9.17 19.93
C ILE A 315 -4.80 -8.84 19.01
N PHE A 316 -4.55 -8.02 18.00
CA PHE A 316 -5.50 -7.69 16.94
C PHE A 316 -4.89 -8.09 15.60
N VAL A 317 -5.66 -8.77 14.76
CA VAL A 317 -5.22 -9.30 13.47
C VAL A 317 -6.11 -8.75 12.37
N PHE A 318 -5.48 -8.17 11.35
CA PHE A 318 -6.09 -7.87 10.07
C PHE A 318 -5.71 -8.97 9.08
N TYR A 319 -6.67 -9.80 8.71
CA TYR A 319 -6.53 -10.78 7.63
C TYR A 319 -6.79 -10.14 6.27
N SER A 320 -6.16 -10.65 5.21
CA SER A 320 -6.18 -10.08 3.86
C SER A 320 -6.14 -8.54 3.81
N ASN A 321 -5.16 -7.95 4.47
CA ASN A 321 -5.04 -6.51 4.68
C ASN A 321 -4.77 -5.76 3.37
N ILE A 322 -5.76 -4.95 2.96
CA ILE A 322 -5.77 -4.21 1.70
C ILE A 322 -4.65 -3.17 1.57
N PHE A 323 -4.17 -2.60 2.67
CA PHE A 323 -3.13 -1.58 2.64
C PHE A 323 -1.73 -2.16 2.57
N ALA A 324 -1.57 -3.45 2.91
CA ALA A 324 -0.27 -4.11 3.03
C ALA A 324 0.06 -5.05 1.86
N TYR A 325 -0.77 -5.06 0.82
CA TYR A 325 -0.52 -5.85 -0.39
C TYR A 325 0.63 -5.31 -1.24
N GLY A 326 0.85 -4.00 -1.23
CA GLY A 326 1.69 -3.34 -2.24
C GLY A 326 3.08 -2.95 -1.84
N THR A 327 3.74 -3.68 -0.95
CA THR A 327 5.18 -3.46 -0.72
C THR A 327 5.87 -4.76 -0.34
N ILE A 328 6.00 -5.63 -1.34
CA ILE A 328 6.62 -6.95 -1.21
C ILE A 328 8.11 -6.76 -0.91
N GLY A 329 8.60 -7.43 0.13
CA GLY A 329 10.00 -7.39 0.56
C GLY A 329 10.36 -6.18 1.41
N ALA A 330 9.40 -5.52 2.05
CA ALA A 330 9.71 -4.40 2.93
C ALA A 330 10.53 -4.89 4.15
N ASN A 331 11.58 -4.15 4.48
CA ASN A 331 12.39 -4.45 5.68
C ASN A 331 11.71 -4.03 6.99
N GLN A 332 10.58 -3.30 6.91
CA GLN A 332 9.86 -2.75 8.06
C GLN A 332 8.34 -2.77 7.85
N PRO A 333 7.55 -2.68 8.94
CA PRO A 333 6.10 -2.60 8.87
C PRO A 333 5.62 -1.33 8.17
N LEU A 334 4.54 -1.43 7.38
CA LEU A 334 3.98 -0.33 6.58
C LEU A 334 2.47 -0.16 6.76
N CYS A 335 1.85 -0.81 7.75
CA CYS A 335 0.42 -0.65 8.05
C CYS A 335 0.15 0.72 8.77
N GLY A 336 0.76 1.81 8.28
CA GLY A 336 0.69 3.16 8.86
C GLY A 336 -0.72 3.73 8.90
N THR A 337 -1.55 3.45 7.89
CA THR A 337 -2.97 3.83 7.91
C THR A 337 -3.70 3.23 9.11
N TRP A 338 -3.46 1.95 9.44
CA TRP A 338 -4.06 1.31 10.60
C TRP A 338 -3.51 1.83 11.92
N GLN A 339 -2.21 2.13 11.98
CA GLN A 339 -1.61 2.79 13.15
C GLN A 339 -2.30 4.14 13.41
N SER A 340 -2.50 4.96 12.37
CA SER A 340 -3.21 6.23 12.48
C SER A 340 -4.66 6.06 12.94
N SER A 341 -5.39 5.06 12.42
CA SER A 341 -6.75 4.76 12.89
C SER A 341 -6.77 4.37 14.38
N PHE A 342 -5.81 3.57 14.85
CA PHE A 342 -5.67 3.24 16.27
C PHE A 342 -5.34 4.46 17.13
N ASP A 343 -4.40 5.29 16.70
CA ASP A 343 -3.99 6.51 17.41
C ASP A 343 -5.16 7.50 17.52
N LEU A 344 -5.95 7.65 16.44
CA LEU A 344 -7.15 8.48 16.43
C LEU A 344 -8.23 7.92 17.37
N MET A 345 -8.50 6.62 17.31
CA MET A 345 -9.43 5.94 18.21
C MET A 345 -9.08 6.16 19.68
N LEU A 346 -7.80 6.00 20.04
CA LEU A 346 -7.32 6.29 21.39
C LEU A 346 -7.46 7.77 21.74
N ARG A 347 -7.24 8.67 20.78
CA ARG A 347 -7.37 10.12 20.96
C ARG A 347 -8.80 10.56 21.25
N LEU A 348 -9.75 10.07 20.47
CA LEU A 348 -11.18 10.37 20.63
C LEU A 348 -11.73 9.86 21.96
N THR A 349 -11.15 8.77 22.49
CA THR A 349 -11.57 8.16 23.76
C THR A 349 -10.73 8.57 24.96
N LYS A 350 -9.72 9.44 24.77
CA LYS A 350 -8.78 9.88 25.82
C LYS A 350 -8.04 8.72 26.49
N GLN A 351 -7.68 7.71 25.70
CA GLN A 351 -7.04 6.46 26.13
C GLN A 351 -5.54 6.39 25.75
N GLN A 352 -4.96 7.43 25.14
CA GLN A 352 -3.59 7.37 24.58
C GLN A 352 -2.52 7.09 25.64
N GLN A 353 -2.74 7.49 26.89
CA GLN A 353 -1.78 7.27 27.98
C GLN A 353 -1.91 5.88 28.60
N GLN A 354 -2.90 5.08 28.21
CA GLN A 354 -3.23 3.79 28.83
C GLN A 354 -2.80 2.59 27.99
N TRP A 355 -2.51 2.80 26.70
CA TRP A 355 -2.24 1.73 25.75
C TRP A 355 -1.07 2.10 24.84
N ASP A 356 -0.14 1.16 24.68
CA ASP A 356 0.89 1.17 23.65
C ASP A 356 0.47 0.18 22.56
N ILE A 357 0.35 0.66 21.32
CA ILE A 357 -0.09 -0.14 20.16
C ILE A 357 1.08 -0.25 19.20
N ARG A 358 1.42 -1.48 18.86
CA ARG A 358 2.56 -1.79 18.00
C ARG A 358 2.23 -2.86 16.98
N GLU A 359 2.62 -2.61 15.75
CA GLU A 359 2.68 -3.65 14.72
C GLU A 359 3.83 -4.63 15.00
N ILE A 360 3.50 -5.91 15.17
CA ILE A 360 4.46 -6.99 15.45
C ILE A 360 4.67 -7.92 14.26
N GLU A 361 3.81 -7.86 13.25
CA GLU A 361 3.97 -8.52 11.96
C GLU A 361 3.22 -7.74 10.89
N CYS A 362 3.85 -7.53 9.73
CA CYS A 362 3.24 -6.85 8.59
C CYS A 362 3.31 -7.72 7.33
N SER A 363 2.22 -7.74 6.56
CA SER A 363 2.18 -8.38 5.25
C SER A 363 3.19 -7.77 4.27
N SER A 364 3.62 -6.51 4.43
CA SER A 364 4.70 -5.97 3.60
C SER A 364 6.02 -6.72 3.81
N GLN A 365 6.23 -7.31 4.99
CA GLN A 365 7.45 -8.03 5.35
C GLN A 365 7.32 -9.54 5.11
N THR A 366 6.14 -10.11 5.40
CA THR A 366 5.91 -11.56 5.40
C THR A 366 5.14 -12.07 4.17
N HIS A 367 4.36 -11.17 3.56
CA HIS A 367 3.44 -11.34 2.43
C HIS A 367 2.36 -12.43 2.55
N THR A 368 2.28 -13.14 3.68
CA THR A 368 0.99 -13.66 4.16
C THR A 368 0.07 -12.46 4.17
N GLY A 369 -1.15 -12.43 3.66
CA GLY A 369 -1.89 -11.15 3.57
C GLY A 369 -2.32 -10.52 4.92
N HIS A 370 -1.55 -10.61 6.00
CA HIS A 370 -1.97 -10.38 7.38
C HIS A 370 -1.06 -9.34 8.07
N CYS A 371 -1.66 -8.41 8.81
CA CYS A 371 -0.95 -7.54 9.77
C CYS A 371 -1.40 -7.92 11.19
N VAL A 372 -0.46 -7.99 12.13
CA VAL A 372 -0.73 -8.30 13.54
C VAL A 372 -0.26 -7.14 14.40
N PHE A 373 -1.17 -6.65 15.24
CA PHE A 373 -0.93 -5.60 16.20
C PHE A 373 -0.99 -6.16 17.62
N LYS A 374 -0.05 -5.75 18.45
CA LYS A 374 -0.05 -5.99 19.89
C LYS A 374 -0.38 -4.68 20.59
N ILE A 375 -1.35 -4.75 21.51
CA ILE A 375 -1.82 -3.63 22.31
C ILE A 375 -1.48 -3.95 23.76
N THR A 376 -0.55 -3.24 24.36
CA THR A 376 -0.09 -3.48 25.74
C THR A 376 -0.52 -2.34 26.67
N PRO A 377 -0.95 -2.61 27.90
CA PRO A 377 -1.14 -1.57 28.90
C PRO A 377 0.17 -0.81 29.11
N THR A 378 0.13 0.52 29.07
CA THR A 378 1.26 1.33 29.53
C THR A 378 1.39 1.14 31.03
N ARG A 379 2.57 0.71 31.50
CA ARG A 379 2.84 0.71 32.94
C ARG A 379 2.86 2.15 33.39
N GLN A 380 1.92 2.55 34.24
CA GLN A 380 2.03 3.80 34.99
C GLN A 380 3.35 3.75 35.74
N LYS A 381 4.23 4.73 35.46
CA LYS A 381 5.44 4.95 36.26
C LYS A 381 5.06 5.51 37.62
#